data_AF-A0A0F2PVE7-F1
#
_entry.id   AF-A0A0F2PVE7-F1
#
_cell.length_a   1.000
_cell.length_b   1.000
_cell.length_c   1.000
_cell.angle_alpha   90.00
_cell.angle_beta   90.00
_cell.angle_gamma   90.00
#
_symmetry.space_group_name_H-M   'P 1'
#
loop_
_entity.id
_entity.type
_entity.pdbx_description
1 polymer ?
#
loop_
_entity_poly.entity_id
_entity_poly.type
_entity_poly.pdbx_seq_one_letter_code
_entity_poly.pdbx_strand_id
1 'polypeptide(L)' 'MQNSALLRKIIFVIVILSGAFNISYGFMVFYHPEYVNRTVLVLGYWALPVMVGSMFLYAFLEKKSRSK' A
#
# COMPACT_ATOMS: atom_id res chain seq x y z
N MET A 1 -14.28 9.89 -18.67
CA MET A 1 -14.20 9.70 -17.20
C MET A 1 -13.79 8.27 -16.77
N GLN A 2 -13.87 7.24 -17.63
CA GLN A 2 -13.53 5.85 -17.29
C GLN A 2 -12.10 5.65 -16.74
N ASN A 3 -11.09 6.30 -17.35
CA ASN A 3 -9.69 6.13 -16.95
C ASN A 3 -9.41 6.58 -15.51
N SER A 4 -10.09 7.62 -15.02
CA SER A 4 -9.94 8.09 -13.63
C SER A 4 -10.58 7.14 -12.61
N ALA A 5 -11.62 6.38 -13.00
CA ALA A 5 -12.23 5.38 -12.13
C ALA A 5 -11.37 4.11 -12.03
N LEU A 6 -10.79 3.67 -13.16
CA LEU A 6 -9.86 2.54 -13.18
C LEU A 6 -8.60 2.83 -12.36
N LEU A 7 -8.01 4.03 -12.51
CA LEU A 7 -6.84 4.44 -11.75
C LEU A 7 -7.08 4.40 -10.24
N ARG A 8 -8.23 4.88 -9.76
CA ARG A 8 -8.58 4.81 -8.33
C ARG A 8 -8.68 3.37 -7.82
N LYS A 9 -9.24 2.45 -8.62
CA LYS A 9 -9.32 1.03 -8.26
C LYS A 9 -7.93 0.40 -8.16
N ILE A 10 -7.03 0.71 -9.10
CA ILE A 10 -5.65 0.23 -9.06
C ILE A 10 -4.94 0.72 -7.80
N ILE A 11 -5.04 2.02 -7.50
CA ILE A 11 -4.43 2.60 -6.29
C ILE A 11 -5.01 1.96 -5.02
N PHE A 12 -6.32 1.74 -4.97
CA PHE A 12 -6.97 1.08 -3.84
C PHE A 12 -6.46 -0.36 -3.64
N VAL A 13 -6.26 -1.12 -4.73
CA VAL A 13 -5.65 -2.46 -4.67
C VAL A 13 -4.23 -2.39 -4.11
N ILE A 14 -3.42 -1.41 -4.56
CA ILE A 14 -2.06 -1.21 -4.03
C ILE A 14 -2.10 -0.93 -2.52
N VAL A 15 -3.03 -0.11 -2.04
CA VAL A 15 -3.21 0.16 -0.60
C VAL A 15 -3.54 -1.12 0.17
N ILE A 16 -4.48 -1.93 -0.32
CA ILE A 16 -4.86 -3.19 0.35
C ILE A 16 -3.68 -4.17 0.40
N LEU A 17 -3.00 -4.38 -0.74
CA LEU A 17 -1.89 -5.33 -0.82
C LEU A 17 -0.71 -4.91 0.05
N SER A 18 -0.37 -3.61 0.04
CA SER A 18 0.70 -3.07 0.90
C SER A 18 0.33 -3.12 2.38
N GLY A 19 -0.93 -2.86 2.75
CA GLY A 19 -1.43 -3.01 4.12
C GLY A 19 -1.36 -4.46 4.61
N ALA A 20 -1.84 -5.42 3.81
CA ALA A 20 -1.75 -6.84 4.12
C ALA A 20 -0.29 -7.29 4.31
N PHE A 21 0.60 -6.85 3.41
CA PHE A 21 2.02 -7.15 3.51
C PHE A 21 2.65 -6.56 4.78
N ASN A 22 2.32 -5.34 5.18
CA ASN A 22 2.82 -4.75 6.43
C ASN A 22 2.43 -5.59 7.66
N ILE A 23 1.19 -6.06 7.72
CA ILE A 23 0.70 -6.90 8.83
C ILE A 23 1.46 -8.23 8.84
N SER A 24 1.56 -8.90 7.70
CA SER A 24 2.31 -10.15 7.55
C SER A 24 3.79 -9.99 7.89
N TYR A 25 4.41 -8.89 7.46
CA TYR A 25 5.80 -8.56 7.76
C TYR A 25 5.99 -8.32 9.26
N GLY A 26 5.10 -7.57 9.91
CA GLY A 26 5.14 -7.36 11.36
C GLY A 26 5.04 -8.66 12.14
N PHE A 27 4.13 -9.56 11.73
CA PHE A 27 4.01 -10.89 12.33
C PHE A 27 5.29 -11.72 12.12
N MET A 28 5.82 -11.72 10.90
CA MET A 28 7.04 -12.47 10.58
C MET A 28 8.26 -11.97 11.37
N VAL A 29 8.45 -10.66 11.47
CA VAL A 29 9.54 -10.06 12.25
C VAL A 29 9.44 -10.42 13.73
N PHE A 30 8.22 -10.47 14.29
CA PHE A 30 8.02 -10.74 15.71
C PHE A 30 8.12 -12.23 16.08
N TYR A 31 7.50 -13.11 15.28
CA TYR A 31 7.38 -14.54 15.61
C TYR A 31 8.42 -15.41 14.91
N HIS A 32 8.93 -15.00 13.75
CA HIS A 32 9.86 -15.78 12.94
C HIS A 32 10.96 -14.91 12.28
N PRO A 33 11.79 -14.23 13.10
CA PRO A 33 12.83 -13.34 12.58
C PRO A 33 13.84 -14.06 11.67
N GLU A 34 13.99 -15.38 11.80
CA GLU A 34 14.85 -16.22 10.95
C GLU A 34 14.44 -16.22 9.46
N TYR A 35 13.19 -15.92 9.13
CA TYR A 35 12.73 -15.80 7.74
C TYR A 35 12.93 -14.38 7.16
N VAL A 36 13.34 -13.42 7.98
CA VAL A 36 13.58 -12.03 7.54
C VAL A 36 14.98 -11.92 6.93
N ASN A 37 15.06 -12.12 5.62
CA ASN A 37 16.29 -11.83 4.87
C ASN A 37 16.36 -10.34 4.43
N ARG A 38 17.52 -9.93 3.88
CA ARG A 38 17.74 -8.55 3.42
C ARG A 38 16.69 -8.06 2.43
N THR A 39 16.22 -8.93 1.53
CA THR A 39 15.18 -8.58 0.55
C THR A 39 13.85 -8.31 1.24
N VAL A 40 13.42 -9.18 2.16
CA VAL A 40 12.17 -8.99 2.89
C VAL A 40 12.23 -7.74 3.76
N LEU A 41 13.38 -7.45 4.36
CA LEU A 41 13.59 -6.26 5.19
C LEU A 41 13.45 -4.96 4.36
N VAL A 42 14.02 -4.91 3.16
CA VAL A 42 13.85 -3.78 2.23
C VAL A 42 12.38 -3.63 1.80
N LEU A 43 11.71 -4.73 1.47
CA LEU A 43 10.29 -4.70 1.11
C LEU A 43 9.42 -4.23 2.27
N GLY A 44 9.67 -4.72 3.49
CA GLY A 44 9.01 -4.31 4.73
C GLY A 44 9.16 -2.82 5.00
N TYR A 45 10.38 -2.30 4.86
CA TYR A 45 10.68 -0.89 5.05
C TYR A 45 9.89 0.01 4.07
N TRP A 46 9.80 -0.38 2.79
CA TRP A 46 9.12 0.42 1.76
C TRP A 46 7.60 0.23 1.72
N ALA A 47 7.08 -0.87 2.24
CA ALA A 47 5.65 -1.17 2.17
C ALA A 47 4.79 -0.11 2.88
N LEU A 48 5.23 0.40 4.04
CA LEU A 48 4.49 1.41 4.79
C LEU A 48 4.44 2.77 4.06
N PRO A 49 5.57 3.34 3.57
CA PRO A 49 5.55 4.51 2.70
C PRO A 49 4.68 4.34 1.44
N VAL A 50 4.73 3.19 0.79
CA VAL A 50 3.90 2.91 -0.40
C VAL A 50 2.41 2.92 -0.05
N MET A 51 2.02 2.31 1.07
CA MET A 51 0.64 2.31 1.55
C MET A 51 0.16 3.74 1.82
N VAL A 52 0.92 4.50 2.60
CA VAL A 52 0.57 5.87 3.00
C VAL A 52 0.50 6.77 1.76
N GLY A 53 1.52 6.77 0.90
CA GLY A 53 1.55 7.56 -0.33
C GLY A 53 0.39 7.24 -1.27
N SER A 54 0.04 5.96 -1.39
CA SER A 54 -1.09 5.52 -2.21
C SER A 54 -2.44 5.93 -1.61
N MET A 55 -2.60 5.92 -0.28
CA MET A 55 -3.80 6.45 0.38
C MET A 55 -3.98 7.94 0.13
N PHE A 56 -2.90 8.74 0.22
CA PHE A 56 -2.95 10.17 -0.09
C PHE A 56 -3.34 10.42 -1.55
N LEU A 57 -2.75 9.67 -2.48
CA LEU A 57 -3.07 9.77 -3.90
C LEU A 57 -4.53 9.39 -4.18
N TYR A 58 -5.03 8.33 -3.54
CA TYR A 58 -6.42 7.91 -3.63
C TYR A 58 -7.36 9.03 -3.16
N ALA A 59 -7.13 9.57 -1.96
CA ALA A 59 -7.93 10.63 -1.37
C ALA A 59 -7.92 11.91 -2.23
N PHE A 60 -6.77 12.27 -2.79
CA PHE A 60 -6.63 13.41 -3.70
C PHE A 60 -7.46 13.23 -4.97
N LEU A 61 -7.38 12.06 -5.61
CA LEU A 61 -8.15 11.75 -6.82
C LEU A 61 -9.65 11.69 -6.55
N GLU A 62 -10.05 11.23 -5.36
CA GLU A 62 -11.44 11.20 -4.95
C GLU A 62 -12.00 12.61 -4.69
N LYS A 63 -11.25 13.46 -3.99
CA LYS A 63 -11.60 14.88 -3.79
C LYS A 63 -11.80 15.60 -5.13
N LYS A 64 -10.89 15.41 -6.09
CA LYS A 64 -11.00 15.99 -7.44
C LYS A 64 -12.23 15.50 -8.20
N SER A 65 -12.67 14.26 -7.97
CA SER A 65 -13.83 13.68 -8.64
C SER A 65 -15.16 14.25 -8.16
N ARG A 66 -15.24 14.71 -6.91
CA ARG A 66 -16.48 15.22 -6.27
C ARG A 66 -16.71 16.73 -6.50
N SER A 67 -15.69 17.44 -6.97
CA SER A 67 -15.74 18.89 -7.25
C SER A 67 -16.22 19.23 -8.68
N LYS A 68 -16.74 18.24 -9.42
CA LYS A 68 -17.38 18.39 -10.73
C LYS A 68 -18.88 18.17 -10.57
#